data_AF-A0A960K5G7-F1
#
_entry.id   AF-A0A960K5G7-F1
#
_cell.length_a   1.000
_cell.length_b   1.000
_cell.length_c   1.000
_cell.angle_alpha   90.00
_cell.angle_beta   90.00
_cell.angle_gamma   90.00
#
_symmetry.space_group_name_H-M   'P 1'
#
loop_
_entity.id
_entity.type
_entity.pdbx_description
1 polymer ?
#
loop_
_entity_poly.entity_id
_entity_poly.type
_entity_poly.pdbx_seq_one_letter_code
_entity_poly.pdbx_strand_id
1 'polypeptide(L)'
;AAEWLEARIRDTKAHEVIDWEIFEAATHRLRPEQRVHLLRLLPRSRIWEPLVRFLVAKDEEVFRNFLEMRDLRFAHLAPLGGAPDEPWGPLALAALDAGRTAREIVCESLDGDERARLVHPGSWRPWRQGFEALADNEDPRLREVAREGLRLVEEREEADRRCLRETEIEGIHAAV
;
A
#
# COMPACT_ATOMS: atom_id res chain seq x y z
N ALA A 1 -10.59 14.63 -17.37
CA ALA A 1 -10.22 13.74 -16.24
C ALA A 1 -9.81 14.56 -15.02
N ALA A 2 -8.76 15.39 -15.10
CA ALA A 2 -8.28 16.20 -13.98
C ALA A 2 -9.36 17.08 -13.34
N GLU A 3 -10.06 17.91 -14.12
CA GLU A 3 -11.12 18.80 -13.63
C GLU A 3 -12.25 18.06 -12.91
N TRP A 4 -12.63 16.89 -13.44
CA TRP A 4 -13.65 16.04 -12.83
C TRP A 4 -13.18 15.48 -11.48
N LEU A 5 -11.94 14.96 -11.40
CA LEU A 5 -11.35 14.48 -10.15
C LEU A 5 -11.23 15.60 -9.11
N GLU A 6 -10.79 16.78 -9.54
CA GLU A 6 -10.69 17.97 -8.68
C GLU A 6 -12.05 18.38 -8.12
N ALA A 7 -13.08 18.43 -8.97
CA ALA A 7 -14.44 18.69 -8.53
C ALA A 7 -14.94 17.65 -7.52
N ARG A 8 -14.62 16.36 -7.73
CA ARG A 8 -15.00 15.27 -6.82
C ARG A 8 -14.25 15.31 -5.49
N ILE A 9 -12.97 15.63 -5.48
CA ILE A 9 -12.17 15.79 -4.25
C ILE A 9 -12.70 16.94 -3.39
N ARG A 10 -13.18 18.02 -4.02
CA ARG A 10 -13.74 19.20 -3.33
C ARG A 10 -15.16 19.00 -2.82
N ASP A 11 -15.94 18.12 -3.43
CA ASP A 11 -17.31 17.85 -3.02
C ASP A 11 -17.35 16.97 -1.77
N THR A 12 -17.43 17.60 -0.60
CA THR A 12 -17.40 16.90 0.68
C THR A 12 -18.64 16.04 0.97
N LYS A 13 -19.70 16.17 0.16
CA LYS A 13 -20.91 15.32 0.26
C LYS A 13 -20.80 14.07 -0.61
N ALA A 14 -19.86 14.02 -1.54
CA ALA A 14 -19.66 12.89 -2.43
C ALA A 14 -19.01 11.66 -1.75
N HIS A 15 -18.59 11.77 -0.48
CA HIS A 15 -17.88 10.69 0.22
C HIS A 15 -18.75 9.52 0.65
N GLU A 16 -20.09 9.64 0.60
CA GLU A 16 -20.99 8.57 1.07
C GLU A 16 -20.96 7.32 0.17
N VAL A 17 -20.62 7.48 -1.11
CA VAL A 17 -20.43 6.36 -2.05
C VAL A 17 -19.30 6.70 -3.02
N ILE A 18 -18.07 6.27 -2.69
CA ILE A 18 -16.92 6.43 -3.57
C ILE A 18 -16.76 5.17 -4.42
N ASP A 19 -17.00 5.30 -5.73
CA ASP A 19 -16.67 4.27 -6.70
C ASP A 19 -15.19 4.39 -7.09
N TRP A 20 -14.34 3.63 -6.39
CA TRP A 20 -12.89 3.66 -6.57
C TRP A 20 -12.44 3.25 -7.98
N GLU A 21 -13.22 2.45 -8.71
CA GLU A 21 -12.87 2.01 -10.07
C GLU A 21 -12.91 3.18 -11.06
N ILE A 22 -13.88 4.08 -10.90
CA ILE A 22 -13.96 5.30 -11.72
C ILE A 22 -12.78 6.23 -11.42
N PHE A 23 -12.39 6.36 -10.15
CA PHE A 23 -11.22 7.16 -9.77
C PHE A 23 -9.94 6.58 -10.37
N GLU A 24 -9.72 5.28 -10.22
CA GLU A 24 -8.58 4.55 -10.80
C GLU A 24 -8.50 4.79 -12.32
N ALA A 25 -9.59 4.52 -13.06
CA ALA A 25 -9.66 4.76 -14.50
C ALA A 25 -9.36 6.22 -14.89
N ALA A 26 -9.82 7.19 -14.11
CA ALA A 26 -9.56 8.60 -14.36
C ALA A 26 -8.08 8.99 -14.13
N THR A 27 -7.41 8.40 -13.12
CA THR A 27 -6.00 8.69 -12.82
C THR A 27 -5.02 8.19 -13.88
N HIS A 28 -5.35 7.09 -14.57
CA HIS A 28 -4.54 6.57 -15.67
C HIS A 28 -4.37 7.55 -16.84
N ARG A 29 -5.27 8.52 -16.98
CA ARG A 29 -5.24 9.54 -18.05
C ARG A 29 -4.52 10.84 -17.66
N LEU A 30 -4.00 10.91 -16.43
CA LEU A 30 -3.34 12.11 -15.92
C LEU A 30 -1.84 12.08 -16.18
N ARG A 31 -1.29 13.26 -16.46
CA ARG A 31 0.16 13.49 -16.45
C ARG A 31 0.69 13.59 -15.01
N PRO A 32 2.00 13.35 -14.77
CA PRO A 32 2.61 13.47 -13.44
C PRO A 32 2.30 14.79 -12.73
N GLU A 33 2.35 15.93 -13.42
CA GLU A 33 2.12 17.25 -12.80
C GLU A 33 0.66 17.40 -12.34
N GLN A 34 -0.28 16.81 -13.09
CA GLN A 34 -1.69 16.80 -12.71
C GLN A 34 -1.93 15.91 -11.49
N ARG A 35 -1.24 14.77 -11.39
CA ARG A 35 -1.31 13.88 -10.22
C ARG A 35 -0.79 14.59 -8.97
N VAL A 36 0.38 15.23 -9.06
CA VAL A 36 0.95 16.03 -7.97
C VAL A 36 0.04 17.19 -7.57
N HIS A 37 -0.58 17.87 -8.55
CA HIS A 37 -1.57 18.92 -8.25
C HIS A 37 -2.76 18.38 -7.45
N LEU A 38 -3.35 17.26 -7.88
CA LEU A 38 -4.50 16.66 -7.19
C LEU A 38 -4.14 16.14 -5.80
N LEU A 39 -2.95 15.58 -5.61
CA LEU A 39 -2.46 15.18 -4.28
C LEU A 39 -2.47 16.37 -3.30
N ARG A 40 -2.06 17.57 -3.75
CA ARG A 40 -2.09 18.78 -2.90
C ARG A 40 -3.49 19.26 -2.52
N LEU A 41 -4.52 18.83 -3.25
CA LEU A 41 -5.91 19.17 -2.97
C LEU A 41 -6.58 18.18 -2.01
N LEU A 42 -5.95 17.05 -1.70
CA LEU A 42 -6.56 16.02 -0.87
C LEU A 42 -6.81 16.55 0.56
N PRO A 43 -8.03 16.39 1.09
CA PRO A 43 -8.31 16.61 2.50
C PRO A 43 -7.44 15.72 3.40
N ARG A 44 -7.16 16.18 4.62
CA ARG A 44 -6.43 15.43 5.65
C ARG A 44 -7.29 14.31 6.24
N SER A 45 -7.56 13.27 5.46
CA SER A 45 -8.39 12.13 5.85
C SER A 45 -7.87 10.83 5.23
N ARG A 46 -7.91 9.75 6.01
CA ARG A 46 -7.49 8.40 5.56
C ARG A 46 -8.41 7.80 4.49
N ILE A 47 -9.65 8.29 4.37
CA ILE A 47 -10.57 7.84 3.31
C ILE A 47 -9.97 8.01 1.90
N TRP A 48 -8.99 8.90 1.75
CA TRP A 48 -8.31 9.18 0.48
C TRP A 48 -7.08 8.34 0.22
N GLU A 49 -6.67 7.44 1.12
CA GLU A 49 -5.51 6.56 0.90
C GLU A 49 -5.60 5.74 -0.39
N PRO A 50 -6.76 5.17 -0.78
CA PRO A 50 -6.91 4.52 -2.08
C PRO A 50 -6.62 5.47 -3.25
N LEU A 51 -7.11 6.72 -3.18
CA LEU A 51 -6.84 7.72 -4.22
C LEU A 51 -5.36 8.11 -4.29
N VAL A 52 -4.68 8.18 -3.14
CA VAL A 52 -3.24 8.43 -3.10
C VAL A 52 -2.49 7.34 -3.88
N ARG A 53 -2.87 6.07 -3.72
CA ARG A 53 -2.26 4.96 -4.48
C ARG A 53 -2.46 5.12 -5.99
N PHE A 54 -3.69 5.46 -6.41
CA PHE A 54 -4.00 5.68 -7.83
C PHE A 54 -3.29 6.91 -8.41
N LEU A 55 -3.16 7.99 -7.64
CA LEU A 55 -2.47 9.20 -8.08
C LEU A 55 -0.96 9.01 -8.16
N VAL A 56 -0.37 8.26 -7.24
CA VAL A 56 1.07 7.94 -7.29
C VAL A 56 1.34 6.89 -8.37
N ALA A 57 0.50 5.87 -8.53
CA ALA A 57 0.58 4.83 -9.57
C ALA A 57 1.99 4.24 -9.76
N LYS A 58 2.70 4.03 -8.64
CA LYS A 58 4.10 3.55 -8.61
C LYS A 58 5.10 4.41 -9.39
N ASP A 59 4.78 5.67 -9.64
CA ASP A 59 5.67 6.67 -10.25
C ASP A 59 6.57 7.29 -9.17
N GLU A 60 7.87 7.07 -9.29
CA GLU A 60 8.88 7.51 -8.32
C GLU A 60 8.94 9.05 -8.19
N GLU A 61 8.80 9.78 -9.29
CA GLU A 61 8.86 11.25 -9.28
C GLU A 61 7.64 11.84 -8.56
N VAL A 62 6.45 11.32 -8.89
CA VAL A 62 5.22 11.71 -8.19
C VAL A 62 5.31 11.34 -6.71
N PHE A 63 5.86 10.17 -6.39
CA PHE A 63 6.01 9.71 -5.01
C PHE A 63 6.96 10.61 -4.20
N ARG A 64 8.11 11.00 -4.75
CA ARG A 64 9.02 11.94 -4.08
C ARG A 64 8.34 13.29 -3.80
N ASN A 65 7.65 13.84 -4.79
CA ASN A 65 6.87 15.07 -4.60
C ASN A 65 5.79 14.92 -3.51
N PHE A 66 5.17 13.74 -3.43
CA PHE A 66 4.17 13.42 -2.40
C PHE A 66 4.77 13.36 -0.99
N LEU A 67 5.96 12.77 -0.83
CA LEU A 67 6.66 12.68 0.46
C LEU A 67 7.02 14.05 1.04
N GLU A 68 7.15 15.09 0.22
CA GLU A 68 7.38 16.46 0.67
C GLU A 68 6.11 17.12 1.27
N MET A 69 4.92 16.57 1.01
CA MET A 69 3.64 17.11 1.48
C MET A 69 3.39 16.73 2.94
N ARG A 70 3.87 17.57 3.87
CA ARG A 70 3.77 17.34 5.32
C ARG A 70 2.35 17.10 5.83
N ASP A 71 1.36 17.73 5.21
CA ASP A 71 -0.05 17.62 5.58
C ASP A 71 -0.64 16.22 5.32
N LEU A 72 0.00 15.45 4.44
CA LEU A 72 -0.40 14.10 4.06
C LEU A 72 0.54 13.02 4.61
N ARG A 73 1.31 13.36 5.65
CA ARG A 73 2.27 12.44 6.28
C ARG A 73 1.66 11.11 6.73
N PHE A 74 0.37 11.11 7.08
CA PHE A 74 -0.36 9.91 7.48
C PHE A 74 -0.55 8.91 6.33
N ALA A 75 -0.58 9.37 5.08
CA ALA A 75 -0.81 8.56 3.88
C ALA A 75 0.46 8.33 3.03
N HIS A 76 1.61 8.83 3.48
CA HIS A 76 2.88 8.75 2.74
C HIS A 76 3.28 7.34 2.34
N LEU A 77 2.95 6.33 3.15
CA LEU A 77 3.31 4.97 2.83
C LEU A 77 2.27 4.27 1.96
N ALA A 78 1.05 4.80 1.84
CA ALA A 78 -0.04 4.13 1.13
C ALA A 78 0.36 3.58 -0.26
N PRO A 79 1.15 4.28 -1.10
CA PRO A 79 1.63 3.74 -2.39
C PRO A 79 2.48 2.47 -2.32
N LEU A 80 3.04 2.13 -1.16
CA LEU A 80 3.81 0.90 -0.90
C LEU A 80 2.92 -0.27 -0.47
N GLY A 81 1.60 -0.07 -0.35
CA GLY A 81 0.65 -1.13 -0.04
C GLY A 81 0.63 -2.23 -1.11
N GLY A 82 0.53 -3.49 -0.66
CA GLY A 82 0.52 -4.67 -1.53
C GLY A 82 1.88 -5.37 -1.61
N ALA A 83 1.94 -6.47 -2.34
CA ALA A 83 3.16 -7.25 -2.49
C ALA A 83 4.25 -6.47 -3.25
N PRO A 84 5.53 -6.55 -2.85
CA PRO A 84 6.61 -5.91 -3.58
C PRO A 84 6.72 -6.45 -5.01
N ASP A 85 6.76 -5.53 -5.98
CA ASP A 85 7.03 -5.79 -7.39
C ASP A 85 8.19 -4.89 -7.89
N GLU A 86 8.52 -4.96 -9.18
CA GLU A 86 9.65 -4.23 -9.77
C GLU A 86 9.67 -2.72 -9.42
N PRO A 87 8.59 -1.94 -9.60
CA PRO A 87 8.58 -0.52 -9.25
C PRO A 87 8.52 -0.24 -7.74
N TRP A 88 8.32 -1.25 -6.88
CA TRP A 88 8.21 -1.06 -5.43
C TRP A 88 9.53 -0.65 -4.78
N GLY A 89 10.66 -1.22 -5.25
CA GLY A 89 12.00 -0.96 -4.70
C GLY A 89 12.39 0.52 -4.70
N PRO A 90 12.32 1.23 -5.85
CA PRO A 90 12.59 2.67 -5.91
C PRO A 90 11.71 3.52 -4.98
N LEU A 91 10.43 3.16 -4.83
CA LEU A 91 9.53 3.83 -3.90
C LEU A 91 9.96 3.58 -2.45
N ALA A 92 10.30 2.34 -2.09
CA ALA A 92 10.75 2.02 -0.74
C ALA A 92 12.03 2.80 -0.39
N LEU A 93 12.98 2.92 -1.33
CA LEU A 93 14.16 3.76 -1.17
C LEU A 93 13.80 5.23 -0.95
N ALA A 94 12.90 5.79 -1.75
CA ALA A 94 12.44 7.17 -1.56
C ALA A 94 11.78 7.38 -0.18
N ALA A 95 11.01 6.40 0.32
CA ALA A 95 10.44 6.46 1.66
C ALA A 95 11.51 6.40 2.76
N LEU A 96 12.54 5.56 2.61
CA LEU A 96 13.68 5.51 3.52
C LEU A 96 14.44 6.84 3.54
N ASP A 97 14.67 7.44 2.36
CA ASP A 97 15.31 8.75 2.23
C ASP A 97 14.48 9.86 2.91
N ALA A 98 13.15 9.72 2.91
CA ALA A 98 12.24 10.60 3.66
C ALA A 98 12.15 10.29 5.18
N GLY A 99 13.02 9.41 5.69
CA GLY A 99 13.14 9.08 7.11
C GLY A 99 12.13 8.06 7.62
N ARG A 100 11.52 7.27 6.73
CA ARG A 100 10.69 6.13 7.11
C ARG A 100 11.57 4.94 7.47
N THR A 101 11.08 4.10 8.37
CA THR A 101 11.78 2.89 8.78
C THR A 101 11.41 1.71 7.88
N ALA A 102 12.31 0.74 7.76
CA ALA A 102 12.03 -0.52 7.07
C ALA A 102 10.77 -1.21 7.60
N ARG A 103 10.57 -1.20 8.92
CA ARG A 103 9.39 -1.77 9.57
C ARG A 103 8.10 -1.06 9.17
N GLU A 104 8.06 0.27 9.17
CA GLU A 104 6.87 1.01 8.73
C GLU A 104 6.50 0.69 7.28
N ILE A 105 7.50 0.64 6.39
CA ILE A 105 7.33 0.31 4.98
C ILE A 105 6.74 -1.10 4.81
N VAL A 106 7.30 -2.09 5.50
CA VAL A 106 6.83 -3.48 5.43
C VAL A 106 5.42 -3.61 6.02
N CYS A 107 5.14 -2.97 7.16
CA CYS A 107 3.80 -2.96 7.74
C CYS A 107 2.78 -2.43 6.72
N GLU A 108 3.05 -1.32 6.05
CA GLU A 108 2.14 -0.81 5.02
C GLU A 108 2.02 -1.76 3.81
N SER A 109 3.11 -2.38 3.36
CA SER A 109 3.04 -3.39 2.29
C SER A 109 2.10 -4.55 2.64
N LEU A 110 2.15 -5.02 3.88
CA LEU A 110 1.32 -6.13 4.37
C LEU A 110 -0.11 -5.72 4.67
N ASP A 111 -0.32 -4.56 5.30
CA ASP A 111 -1.61 -4.09 5.84
C ASP A 111 -2.39 -3.17 4.90
N GLY A 112 -1.71 -2.55 3.93
CA GLY A 112 -2.28 -1.52 3.09
C GLY A 112 -3.28 -2.04 2.05
N ASP A 113 -3.03 -3.17 1.41
CA ASP A 113 -3.85 -3.63 0.28
C ASP A 113 -4.93 -4.65 0.71
N GLU A 114 -6.08 -4.13 1.12
CA GLU A 114 -7.26 -4.95 1.44
C GLU A 114 -7.73 -5.80 0.26
N ARG A 115 -7.63 -5.33 -0.99
CA ARG A 115 -8.04 -6.10 -2.17
C ARG A 115 -7.14 -7.31 -2.36
N ALA A 116 -5.82 -7.14 -2.25
CA ALA A 116 -4.89 -8.25 -2.37
C ALA A 116 -5.14 -9.34 -1.31
N ARG A 117 -5.54 -8.96 -0.10
CA ARG A 117 -5.93 -9.91 0.97
C ARG A 117 -7.19 -10.70 0.65
N LEU A 118 -8.17 -10.09 -0.01
CA LEU A 118 -9.40 -10.76 -0.44
C LEU A 118 -9.16 -11.73 -1.60
N VAL A 119 -8.25 -11.41 -2.51
CA VAL A 119 -7.90 -12.26 -3.66
C VAL A 119 -7.05 -13.47 -3.24
N HIS A 120 -6.24 -13.31 -2.18
CA HIS A 120 -5.32 -14.35 -1.70
C HIS A 120 -5.55 -14.67 -0.21
N PRO A 121 -6.74 -15.16 0.17
CA PRO A 121 -7.02 -15.47 1.56
C PRO A 121 -6.04 -16.53 2.08
N GLY A 122 -5.29 -16.19 3.13
CA GLY A 122 -4.30 -17.07 3.76
C GLY A 122 -3.04 -17.35 2.93
N SER A 123 -2.83 -16.66 1.80
CA SER A 123 -1.64 -16.85 0.96
C SER A 123 -0.73 -15.63 1.02
N TRP A 124 0.29 -15.72 1.88
CA TRP A 124 1.38 -14.73 1.97
C TRP A 124 2.45 -14.91 0.89
N ARG A 125 2.27 -15.87 -0.02
CA ARG A 125 3.22 -16.23 -1.06
C ARG A 125 3.64 -15.05 -1.95
N PRO A 126 2.74 -14.17 -2.43
CA PRO A 126 3.16 -13.03 -3.25
C PRO A 126 4.11 -12.08 -2.52
N TRP A 127 3.84 -11.79 -1.24
CA TRP A 127 4.71 -10.96 -0.41
C TRP A 127 6.05 -11.63 -0.14
N ARG A 128 6.05 -12.93 0.20
CA ARG A 128 7.28 -13.71 0.39
C ARG A 128 8.17 -13.63 -0.85
N GLN A 129 7.62 -13.89 -2.03
CA GLN A 129 8.35 -13.84 -3.30
C GLN A 129 8.89 -12.43 -3.60
N GLY A 130 8.08 -11.39 -3.37
CA GLY A 130 8.51 -10.01 -3.55
C GLY A 130 9.66 -9.62 -2.63
N PHE A 131 9.59 -9.99 -1.34
CA PHE A 131 10.69 -9.74 -0.41
C PHE A 131 11.92 -10.61 -0.67
N GLU A 132 11.77 -11.85 -1.10
CA GLU A 132 12.88 -12.70 -1.54
C GLU A 132 13.63 -12.06 -2.72
N ALA A 133 12.90 -11.54 -3.72
CA ALA A 133 13.51 -10.83 -4.85
C ALA A 133 14.29 -9.57 -4.41
N LEU A 134 13.81 -8.86 -3.38
CA LEU A 134 14.51 -7.71 -2.81
C LEU A 134 15.73 -8.10 -1.96
N ALA A 135 15.80 -9.32 -1.44
CA ALA A 135 16.92 -9.79 -0.62
C ALA A 135 18.23 -9.91 -1.44
N ASP A 136 18.11 -10.10 -2.74
CA ASP A 136 19.23 -10.18 -3.69
C ASP A 136 19.61 -8.81 -4.29
N ASN A 137 18.97 -7.72 -3.85
CA ASN A 137 19.25 -6.38 -4.36
C ASN A 137 20.64 -5.87 -3.93
N GLU A 138 21.30 -5.10 -4.79
CA GLU A 138 22.62 -4.52 -4.50
C GLU A 138 22.58 -3.49 -3.36
N ASP A 139 21.47 -2.74 -3.21
CA ASP A 139 21.33 -1.73 -2.15
C ASP A 139 21.13 -2.42 -0.78
N PRO A 140 22.04 -2.25 0.19
CA PRO A 140 21.92 -2.86 1.51
C PRO A 140 20.67 -2.42 2.27
N ARG A 141 20.11 -1.24 1.98
CA ARG A 141 18.89 -0.73 2.61
C ARG A 141 17.66 -1.52 2.16
N LEU A 142 17.59 -1.88 0.88
CA LEU A 142 16.52 -2.76 0.38
C LEU A 142 16.66 -4.18 0.92
N ARG A 143 17.88 -4.69 1.11
CA ARG A 143 18.10 -5.98 1.77
C ARG A 143 17.65 -5.98 3.23
N GLU A 144 17.76 -4.85 3.94
CA GLU A 144 17.21 -4.70 5.28
C GLU A 144 15.67 -4.73 5.27
N VAL A 145 15.04 -3.98 4.35
CA VAL A 145 13.59 -4.01 4.13
C VAL A 145 13.11 -5.43 3.81
N ALA A 146 13.81 -6.14 2.92
CA ALA A 146 13.53 -7.53 2.57
C ALA A 146 13.58 -8.45 3.79
N ARG A 147 14.61 -8.34 4.63
CA ARG A 147 14.75 -9.14 5.86
C ARG A 147 13.59 -8.92 6.82
N GLU A 148 13.21 -7.66 7.05
CA GLU A 148 12.06 -7.34 7.91
C GLU A 148 10.74 -7.81 7.29
N GLY A 149 10.62 -7.72 5.97
CA GLY A 149 9.55 -8.29 5.14
C GLY A 149 9.33 -9.78 5.39
N LEU A 150 10.39 -10.57 5.18
CA LEU A 150 10.36 -12.02 5.34
C LEU A 150 10.04 -12.43 6.78
N ARG A 151 10.63 -11.74 7.76
CA ARG A 151 10.34 -11.97 9.18
C ARG A 151 8.86 -11.75 9.50
N LEU A 152 8.28 -10.64 9.04
CA LEU A 152 6.86 -10.32 9.30
C LEU A 152 5.92 -11.27 8.55
N VAL A 153 6.26 -11.67 7.32
CA VAL A 153 5.48 -12.69 6.57
C VAL A 153 5.44 -14.01 7.33
N GLU A 154 6.58 -14.49 7.84
CA GLU A 154 6.65 -15.73 8.64
C GLU A 154 5.80 -15.65 9.92
N GLU A 155 5.84 -14.51 10.62
CA GLU A 155 5.02 -14.29 11.82
C GLU A 155 3.52 -14.36 11.50
N ARG A 156 3.09 -13.83 10.35
CA ARG A 156 1.70 -13.87 9.90
C ARG A 156 1.28 -15.29 9.48
N GLU A 157 2.13 -16.00 8.74
CA GLU A 157 1.87 -17.41 8.37
C GLU A 157 1.74 -18.32 9.60
N GLU A 158 2.56 -18.13 10.64
CA GLU A 158 2.39 -18.89 11.89
C GLU A 158 1.12 -18.48 12.64
N ALA A 159 0.77 -17.20 12.66
CA ALA A 159 -0.48 -16.73 13.27
C ALA A 159 -1.71 -17.34 12.58
N ASP A 160 -1.74 -17.35 11.25
CA ASP A 160 -2.82 -17.96 10.48
C ASP A 160 -2.91 -19.47 10.73
N ARG A 161 -1.78 -20.18 10.77
CA ARG A 161 -1.74 -21.62 11.12
C ARG A 161 -2.22 -21.90 12.54
N ARG A 162 -1.94 -21.03 13.51
CA ARG A 162 -2.49 -21.15 14.87
C ARG A 162 -4.01 -20.96 14.87
N CYS A 163 -4.51 -19.91 14.22
CA CYS A 163 -5.94 -19.62 14.12
C CYS A 163 -6.71 -20.80 13.49
N LEU A 164 -6.20 -21.36 12.39
CA LEU A 164 -6.80 -22.53 11.74
C LEU A 164 -6.87 -23.74 12.69
N ARG A 165 -5.78 -24.08 13.39
CA ARG A 165 -5.76 -25.17 14.37
C ARG A 165 -6.77 -24.98 15.50
N GLU A 166 -6.92 -23.76 16.01
CA GLU A 166 -7.90 -23.43 17.06
C GLU A 166 -9.33 -23.59 16.54
N THR A 167 -9.63 -23.09 15.34
CA THR A 167 -10.97 -23.21 14.73
C THR A 167 -11.34 -24.66 14.38
N GLU A 168 -10.38 -25.49 13.98
CA GLU A 168 -10.62 -26.92 13.75
C GLU A 168 -10.98 -27.65 15.05
N ILE A 169 -10.29 -27.34 16.16
CA ILE A 169 -10.58 -27.91 17.48
C ILE A 169 -11.99 -27.48 17.96
N GLU A 170 -12.32 -26.20 17.85
CA GLU A 170 -13.64 -25.69 18.25
C GLU A 170 -14.78 -26.19 17.36
N GLY A 171 -14.54 -26.30 16.04
CA GLY A 171 -15.49 -26.85 15.08
C GLY A 171 -15.79 -28.34 15.30
N ILE A 172 -14.81 -29.11 15.77
CA ILE A 172 -15.00 -30.49 16.20
C ILE A 172 -15.85 -30.56 17.48
N HIS A 173 -15.67 -29.64 18.42
CA HIS A 173 -16.45 -29.59 19.66
C HIS A 173 -17.89 -29.09 19.46
N ALA A 174 -18.16 -28.24 18.47
CA ALA A 174 -19.51 -27.76 18.17
C ALA A 174 -20.37 -28.78 17.40
N ALA A 175 -19.76 -29.83 16.84
CA ALA A 175 -20.42 -30.86 16.03
C ALA A 175 -20.78 -32.15 16.80
N VAL A 176 -20.49 -32.22 18.11
CA VAL A 176 -20.77 -33.35 19.02
C VAL A 176 -21.86 -32.97 20.01
#